data_AF-A0A9K3IEY5-F1
#
_entry.id   AF-A0A9K3IEY5-F1
#
_cell.length_a   1.000
_cell.length_b   1.000
_cell.length_c   1.000
_cell.angle_alpha   90.00
_cell.angle_beta   90.00
_cell.angle_gamma   90.00
#
_symmetry.space_group_name_H-M   'P 1'
#
loop_
_entity.id
_entity.type
_entity.pdbx_description
1 polymer ?
#
loop_
_entity_poly.entity_id
_entity_poly.type
_entity_poly.pdbx_seq_one_letter_code
_entity_poly.pdbx_strand_id
1 'polypeptide(L)'
;MEGNPLLKHIRNVRWAFSDIVCGYMLGKNSCALYLSLRYHLHHPDYLYYQIRELGKNFNLLVVLCHVDVEDVKPLLEVTRTALLHDCALLCGWRYDVNV
;
A
#
# COMPACT_ATOMS: atom_id res chain seq x y z
N MET A 1 -3.46 4.52 -13.67
CA MET A 1 -3.45 3.17 -13.05
C MET A 1 -2.75 2.12 -13.92
N GLU A 2 -2.38 2.42 -15.17
CA GLU A 2 -1.30 1.66 -15.84
C GLU A 2 0.04 1.93 -15.13
N GLY A 3 0.79 0.88 -14.81
CA GLY A 3 2.20 1.03 -14.41
C GLY A 3 2.65 0.44 -13.06
N ASN A 4 1.77 -0.09 -12.19
CA ASN A 4 2.25 -0.77 -10.97
C ASN A 4 2.82 -2.16 -11.31
N PRO A 5 4.13 -2.41 -11.14
CA PRO A 5 4.76 -3.70 -11.47
C PRO A 5 4.21 -4.87 -10.65
N LEU A 6 3.59 -4.62 -9.48
CA LEU A 6 2.96 -5.66 -8.67
C LEU A 6 1.86 -6.42 -9.42
N LEU A 7 1.12 -5.77 -10.30
CA LEU A 7 0.01 -6.40 -11.03
C LEU A 7 0.46 -7.61 -11.86
N LYS A 8 1.72 -7.61 -12.34
CA LYS A 8 2.30 -8.72 -13.11
C LYS A 8 2.52 -10.00 -12.28
N HIS A 9 2.51 -9.86 -10.96
CA HIS A 9 2.80 -10.92 -10.00
C HIS A 9 1.53 -11.47 -9.32
N ILE A 10 0.38 -10.81 -9.46
CA ILE A 10 -0.91 -11.28 -8.93
C ILE A 10 -1.51 -12.28 -9.93
N ARG A 11 -1.23 -13.57 -9.71
CA ARG A 11 -1.66 -14.67 -10.62
C ARG A 11 -2.63 -15.67 -10.00
N ASN A 12 -2.70 -15.72 -8.67
CA ASN A 12 -3.47 -16.74 -7.94
C ASN A 12 -4.90 -16.31 -7.60
N VAL A 13 -5.31 -15.10 -8.01
CA VAL A 13 -6.66 -14.56 -7.82
C VAL A 13 -7.09 -13.79 -9.08
N ARG A 14 -8.38 -13.82 -9.39
CA ARG A 14 -8.96 -13.00 -10.47
C ARG A 14 -8.99 -11.54 -10.04
N TRP A 15 -8.61 -10.64 -10.94
CA TRP A 15 -8.70 -9.20 -10.73
C TRP A 15 -9.10 -8.52 -12.04
N ALA A 16 -9.65 -7.30 -11.93
CA ALA A 16 -10.04 -6.47 -13.05
C ALA A 16 -9.82 -5.00 -12.67
N PHE A 17 -9.63 -4.15 -13.67
CA PHE A 17 -9.66 -2.71 -13.47
C PHE A 17 -11.10 -2.25 -13.21
N SER A 18 -11.24 -1.28 -12.31
CA SER A 18 -12.49 -0.61 -12.01
C SER A 18 -12.19 0.83 -11.62
N ASP A 19 -13.17 1.71 -11.74
CA ASP A 19 -13.10 3.04 -11.16
C ASP A 19 -13.25 2.92 -9.64
N ILE A 20 -12.12 2.88 -8.94
CA ILE A 20 -12.06 2.72 -7.49
C ILE A 20 -11.23 3.85 -6.89
N VAL A 21 -11.64 4.30 -5.70
CA VAL A 21 -10.95 5.37 -4.96
C VAL A 21 -9.64 4.86 -4.34
N CYS A 22 -9.55 3.56 -4.04
CA CYS A 22 -8.36 2.92 -3.46
C CYS A 22 -7.44 2.31 -4.52
N GLY A 23 -6.20 1.99 -4.14
CA GLY A 23 -5.25 1.33 -5.05
C GLY A 23 -5.70 -0.09 -5.43
N TYR A 24 -6.23 -0.85 -4.46
CA TYR A 24 -6.73 -2.21 -4.66
C TYR A 24 -7.96 -2.44 -3.80
N MET A 25 -9.03 -2.97 -4.39
CA MET A 25 -10.19 -3.44 -3.64
C MET A 25 -10.03 -4.95 -3.40
N LEU A 26 -10.01 -5.35 -2.12
CA LEU A 26 -9.82 -6.75 -1.72
C LEU A 26 -11.14 -7.45 -1.37
N GLY A 27 -12.19 -6.66 -1.13
CA GLY A 27 -13.54 -7.10 -0.80
C GLY A 27 -14.43 -5.89 -0.52
N LYS A 28 -15.67 -6.13 -0.07
CA LYS A 28 -16.65 -5.06 0.17
C LYS A 28 -16.17 -4.01 1.19
N ASN A 29 -15.50 -4.46 2.26
CA ASN A 29 -15.07 -3.60 3.38
C ASN A 29 -13.55 -3.66 3.60
N SER A 30 -12.79 -4.07 2.58
CA SER A 30 -11.33 -4.20 2.67
C SER A 30 -10.64 -3.65 1.43
N CYS A 31 -9.61 -2.85 1.63
CA CYS A 31 -8.80 -2.31 0.54
C CYS A 31 -7.31 -2.41 0.86
N ALA A 32 -6.49 -2.26 -0.18
CA ALA A 32 -5.06 -2.07 -0.04
C ALA A 32 -4.58 -0.80 -0.76
N LEU A 33 -3.56 -0.20 -0.17
CA LEU A 33 -2.74 0.85 -0.75
C LEU A 33 -1.34 0.30 -1.02
N TYR A 34 -0.74 0.69 -2.14
CA TYR A 34 0.66 0.43 -2.40
C TYR A 34 1.49 1.69 -2.11
N LEU A 35 2.61 1.53 -1.41
CA LEU A 35 3.56 2.59 -1.13
C LEU A 35 4.98 2.08 -1.34
N SER A 36 5.78 2.80 -2.13
CA SER A 36 7.23 2.64 -2.16
C SER A 36 7.87 3.59 -1.16
N LEU A 37 8.86 3.15 -0.38
CA LEU A 37 9.58 4.06 0.54
C LEU A 37 10.35 5.14 -0.22
N ARG A 38 10.87 4.84 -1.42
CA ARG A 38 11.46 5.83 -2.32
C ARG A 38 10.44 6.90 -2.72
N TYR A 39 9.19 6.51 -2.94
CA TYR A 39 8.11 7.47 -3.21
C TYR A 39 7.75 8.28 -1.95
N HIS A 40 7.67 7.65 -0.78
CA HIS A 40 7.42 8.33 0.51
C HIS A 40 8.42 9.45 0.78
N LEU A 41 9.71 9.24 0.48
CA LEU A 41 10.74 10.27 0.62
C LEU A 41 10.45 11.57 -0.16
N HIS A 42 9.79 11.47 -1.31
CA HIS A 42 9.44 12.63 -2.14
C HIS A 42 8.06 13.20 -1.79
N HIS A 43 7.20 12.39 -1.18
CA HIS A 43 5.79 12.70 -0.90
C HIS A 43 5.37 12.19 0.49
N PRO A 44 5.95 12.73 1.59
CA PRO A 44 5.79 12.16 2.94
C PRO A 44 4.34 12.19 3.45
N ASP A 45 3.53 13.15 3.02
CA ASP A 45 2.13 13.27 3.46
C ASP A 45 1.17 12.35 2.68
N TYR A 46 1.63 11.74 1.58
CA TYR A 46 0.77 10.96 0.68
C TYR A 46 0.02 9.84 1.41
N LEU A 47 0.74 9.07 2.24
CA LEU A 47 0.15 7.94 2.96
C LEU A 47 -0.95 8.42 3.92
N TYR A 48 -0.69 9.48 4.68
CA TYR A 48 -1.64 10.06 5.62
C TYR A 48 -2.94 10.50 4.91
N TYR A 49 -2.83 11.23 3.80
CA TYR A 49 -4.00 11.68 3.06
C TYR A 49 -4.81 10.52 2.48
N GLN A 50 -4.14 9.51 1.90
CA GLN A 50 -4.81 8.33 1.36
C GLN A 50 -5.56 7.55 2.46
N ILE A 51 -4.93 7.36 3.62
CA ILE A 51 -5.59 6.69 4.76
C ILE A 51 -6.80 7.48 5.23
N ARG A 52 -6.74 8.80 5.31
CA ARG A 52 -7.88 9.63 5.77
C ARG A 52 -9.07 9.61 4.83
N GLU A 53 -8.81 9.57 3.53
CA GLU A 53 -9.88 9.49 2.52
C GLU A 53 -10.50 8.09 2.50
N LEU A 54 -9.68 7.03 2.58
CA LEU A 54 -10.15 5.66 2.49
C LEU A 54 -10.71 5.08 3.81
N GLY A 55 -10.15 5.46 4.95
CA GLY A 55 -10.49 4.90 6.27
C GLY A 55 -11.95 5.12 6.69
N LYS A 56 -12.66 6.05 6.05
CA LYS A 56 -14.11 6.24 6.26
C LYS A 56 -14.97 5.14 5.62
N ASN A 57 -14.43 4.45 4.62
CA ASN A 57 -15.19 3.55 3.74
C ASN A 57 -14.85 2.07 3.95
N PHE A 58 -13.77 1.75 4.66
CA PHE A 58 -13.27 0.38 4.82
C PHE A 58 -12.94 0.06 6.27
N ASN A 59 -13.30 -1.16 6.70
CA ASN A 59 -12.98 -1.65 8.05
C ASN A 59 -11.54 -2.19 8.14
N LEU A 60 -10.97 -2.59 7.01
CA LEU A 60 -9.60 -3.05 6.90
C LEU A 60 -8.89 -2.30 5.77
N LEU A 61 -7.85 -1.55 6.12
CA LEU A 61 -6.93 -0.94 5.18
C LEU A 61 -5.56 -1.59 5.33
N VAL A 62 -5.08 -2.19 4.24
CA VAL A 62 -3.74 -2.79 4.17
C VAL A 62 -2.79 -1.84 3.43
N VAL A 63 -1.67 -1.49 4.04
CA VAL A 63 -0.58 -0.77 3.39
C VAL A 63 0.46 -1.80 2.92
N LEU A 64 0.53 -2.02 1.61
CA LEU A 64 1.57 -2.80 0.95
C LEU A 64 2.80 -1.91 0.75
N CYS A 65 3.74 -1.98 1.68
CA CYS A 65 4.95 -1.16 1.70
C CYS A 65 6.11 -1.88 0.99
N HIS A 66 6.58 -1.31 -0.11
CA HIS A 66 7.80 -1.73 -0.79
C HIS A 66 9.01 -1.01 -0.19
N VAL A 67 9.87 -1.80 0.45
CA VAL A 67 11.09 -1.33 1.12
C VAL A 67 12.23 -1.29 0.09
N ASP A 68 12.26 -0.21 -0.70
CA ASP A 68 13.21 0.01 -1.80
C ASP A 68 14.26 1.11 -1.55
N VAL A 69 14.55 1.36 -0.27
CA VAL A 69 15.58 2.27 0.20
C VAL A 69 16.37 1.61 1.33
N GLU A 70 17.64 1.99 1.50
CA GLU A 70 18.49 1.46 2.57
C GLU A 70 18.25 2.16 3.93
N ASP A 71 17.82 3.43 3.92
CA ASP A 71 17.54 4.17 5.16
C ASP A 71 16.31 3.59 5.87
N VAL A 72 16.42 3.41 7.18
CA VAL A 72 15.36 2.89 8.05
C VAL A 72 14.34 3.97 8.48
N LYS A 73 14.70 5.26 8.41
CA LYS A 73 13.84 6.37 8.87
C LYS A 73 12.48 6.42 8.14
N PRO A 74 12.40 6.27 6.80
CA PRO A 74 11.12 6.30 6.10
C PRO A 74 10.19 5.15 6.54
N LEU A 75 10.77 3.96 6.80
CA LEU A 75 10.00 2.82 7.29
C LEU A 75 9.44 3.08 8.69
N LEU A 76 10.21 3.74 9.57
CA LEU A 76 9.75 4.13 10.90
C LEU A 76 8.57 5.11 10.83
N GLU A 77 8.64 6.11 9.95
CA GLU A 77 7.55 7.07 9.73
C GLU A 77 6.28 6.39 9.20
N VAL A 78 6.43 5.54 8.18
CA VAL A 78 5.31 4.76 7.60
C VAL A 78 4.69 3.84 8.65
N THR A 79 5.52 3.17 9.46
CA THR A 79 5.05 2.30 10.55
C THR A 79 4.26 3.09 11.58
N ARG A 80 4.75 4.27 11.98
CA ARG A 80 4.05 5.12 12.93
C ARG A 80 2.70 5.59 12.39
N THR A 81 2.66 6.03 11.14
CA THR A 81 1.41 6.47 10.49
C THR A 81 0.41 5.32 10.38
N ALA A 82 0.84 4.13 9.95
CA ALA A 82 -0.04 2.97 9.87
C ALA A 82 -0.59 2.57 11.24
N LEU A 83 0.25 2.57 12.28
CA LEU A 83 -0.14 2.26 13.65
C LEU A 83 -1.15 3.28 14.21
N LEU A 84 -0.92 4.58 14.02
CA LEU A 84 -1.81 5.63 14.52
C LEU A 84 -3.20 5.63 13.87
N HIS A 85 -3.34 4.96 12.72
CA HIS A 85 -4.58 4.91 11.95
C HIS A 85 -5.14 3.48 11.81
N ASP A 86 -4.73 2.55 12.68
CA ASP A 86 -5.22 1.17 12.73
C ASP A 86 -5.14 0.43 11.37
N CYS A 87 -4.11 0.72 10.58
CA CYS A 87 -3.86 0.09 9.30
C CYS A 87 -2.97 -1.15 9.46
N ALA A 88 -3.23 -2.20 8.68
CA ALA A 88 -2.33 -3.35 8.59
C ALA A 88 -1.16 -3.00 7.67
N LEU A 89 0.08 -3.04 8.18
CA LEU A 89 1.29 -2.80 7.39
C LEU A 89 1.92 -4.12 6.95
N LEU A 90 2.09 -4.32 5.65
CA LEU A 90 2.80 -5.46 5.07
C LEU A 90 4.03 -4.95 4.30
N CYS A 91 5.21 -5.30 4.78
CA CYS A 91 6.48 -4.89 4.16
C CYS A 91 7.02 -5.97 3.22
N GLY A 92 7.45 -5.57 2.03
CA GLY A 92 8.12 -6.43 1.06
C GLY A 92 9.35 -5.73 0.46
N TRP A 93 10.43 -6.49 0.28
CA TRP A 93 11.70 -5.98 -0.29
C TRP A 93 11.87 -6.31 -1.78
N ARG A 94 10.98 -7.13 -2.32
CA ARG A 94 10.98 -7.62 -3.70
C ARG A 94 9.54 -7.70 -4.20
N TYR A 95 9.36 -7.61 -5.51
CA TYR A 95 8.05 -7.77 -6.15
C TYR A 95 7.70 -9.24 -6.40
N ASP A 96 8.72 -10.09 -6.39
CA ASP A 96 8.73 -11.49 -6.77
C ASP A 96 9.04 -12.40 -5.58
N VAL A 97 8.47 -13.61 -5.62
CA VAL A 97 8.54 -14.64 -4.55
C VAL A 97 9.61 -15.70 -4.88
N ASN A 98 10.47 -15.47 -5.87
CA ASN A 98 11.50 -16.44 -6.22
C ASN A 98 12.60 -16.42 -5.15
N VAL A 99 12.62 -17.47 -4.33
CA VAL A 99 13.77 -17.88 -3.50
C VAL A 99 14.85 -18.44 -4.41
#